data_AF-R7A8M4-F1
#
_entry.id   AF-R7A8M4-F1
#
_cell.length_a   1.000
_cell.length_b   1.000
_cell.length_c   1.000
_cell.angle_alpha   90.00
_cell.angle_beta   90.00
_cell.angle_gamma   90.00
#
_symmetry.space_group_name_H-M   'P 1'
#
loop_
_entity.id
_entity.type
_entity.pdbx_description
1 polymer ?
#
loop_
_entity_poly.entity_id
_entity_poly.type
_entity_poly.pdbx_seq_one_letter_code
_entity_poly.pdbx_strand_id
1 'polypeptide(L)' 'MNPMDMIKIAGMWSAFKQRHPKLPMFFRKAAETGAFRPETVLELTVKTPDGREMAANMKIMAEDLELLEQLVSMKQ' A
#
# COMPACT_ATOMS: atom_id res chain seq x y z
N MET A 1 -10.22 15.82 9.05
CA MET A 1 -8.83 15.86 9.56
C MET A 1 -8.43 17.30 9.78
N ASN A 2 -7.75 17.62 10.89
CA ASN A 2 -7.16 18.95 11.10
C ASN A 2 -5.81 19.03 10.35
N PRO A 3 -5.43 20.19 9.77
CA PRO A 3 -4.10 20.43 9.20
C PRO A 3 -2.91 19.87 9.99
N MET A 4 -2.93 19.96 11.32
CA MET A 4 -1.85 19.44 12.16
C MET A 4 -1.73 17.92 12.13
N ASP A 5 -2.86 17.20 12.07
CA ASP A 5 -2.85 15.74 11.96
C ASP A 5 -2.31 15.30 10.59
N MET A 6 -2.63 16.06 9.52
CA MET A 6 -2.11 15.77 8.18
C MET A 6 -0.59 15.94 8.10
N ILE A 7 -0.03 17.00 8.71
CA ILE A 7 1.43 17.21 8.77
C ILE A 7 2.10 16.06 9.54
N LYS A 8 1.52 15.63 10.65
CA LYS A 8 2.04 14.50 11.44
C LYS A 8 2.02 13.20 10.63
N ILE A 9 0.92 12.90 9.95
CA ILE A 9 0.79 11.72 9.09
C ILE A 9 1.84 11.74 7.97
N ALA A 10 2.05 12.90 7.32
CA ALA A 10 3.06 13.05 6.28
C ALA A 10 4.49 12.78 6.82
N GLY A 11 4.82 13.29 8.01
CA GLY A 11 6.10 13.02 8.66
C GLY A 11 6.29 11.53 9.00
N MET A 12 5.25 10.88 9.54
CA MET A 12 5.26 9.44 9.81
C MET A 12 5.44 8.61 8.53
N TRP A 13 4.79 9.01 7.44
CA TRP A 13 4.91 8.38 6.13
C TRP A 13 6.31 8.51 5.55
N SER A 14 6.92 9.70 5.64
CA SER A 14 8.31 9.92 5.19
C SER A 14 9.30 9.01 5.91
N ALA A 15 9.21 8.94 7.25
CA ALA A 15 10.07 8.07 8.05
C ALA A 15 9.82 6.58 7.76
N PHE A 16 8.56 6.19 7.52
CA PHE A 16 8.20 4.83 7.13
C PHE A 16 8.83 4.44 5.79
N LYS A 17 8.74 5.31 4.77
CA LYS A 17 9.37 5.08 3.45
C LYS A 17 10.88 4.92 3.55
N GLN A 18 11.55 5.70 4.41
CA GLN A 18 12.99 5.53 4.64
C GLN A 18 13.35 4.19 5.28
N ARG A 19 12.57 3.73 6.27
CA ARG A 19 12.80 2.42 6.91
C ARG A 19 12.45 1.24 6.01
N HIS A 20 11.47 1.40 5.12
CA HIS A 20 10.93 0.32 4.30
C HIS A 20 10.86 0.69 2.80
N PRO A 21 12.00 0.95 2.13
CA PRO A 21 12.01 1.49 0.76
C PRO A 21 11.44 0.52 -0.28
N LYS A 22 11.49 -0.79 -0.02
CA LYS A 22 10.98 -1.83 -0.94
C LYS A 22 9.47 -1.80 -1.08
N LEU A 23 8.74 -1.41 -0.03
CA LEU A 23 7.28 -1.50 -0.03
C LEU A 23 6.65 -0.44 -0.96
N PRO A 24 6.99 0.86 -0.88
CA PRO A 24 6.52 1.86 -1.85
C PRO A 24 6.95 1.53 -3.28
N MET A 25 8.18 1.03 -3.47
CA MET A 25 8.69 0.62 -4.77
C MET A 25 7.88 -0.52 -5.39
N PHE A 26 7.47 -1.50 -4.58
CA PHE A 26 6.61 -2.59 -5.01
C PHE A 26 5.26 -2.06 -5.53
N PHE A 27 4.58 -1.23 -4.74
CA PHE A 27 3.30 -0.63 -5.14
C PHE A 27 3.45 0.22 -6.41
N ARG A 28 4.50 1.04 -6.51
CA ARG A 28 4.78 1.85 -7.71
C ARG A 28 4.97 0.97 -8.94
N LYS A 29 5.77 -0.08 -8.84
CA LYS A 29 6.02 -1.00 -9.97
C LYS A 29 4.77 -1.79 -10.34
N ALA A 30 3.96 -2.21 -9.37
CA ALA A 30 2.69 -2.87 -9.62
C ALA A 30 1.72 -1.97 -10.41
N ALA A 31 1.64 -0.68 -10.08
CA ALA A 31 0.87 0.27 -10.87
C ALA A 31 1.46 0.52 -12.26
N GLU A 32 2.78 0.78 -12.37
CA GLU A 32 3.48 1.02 -13.65
C GLU A 32 3.32 -0.14 -14.65
N THR A 33 3.23 -1.37 -14.15
CA THR A 33 3.07 -2.58 -14.97
C THR A 33 1.62 -2.94 -15.27
N GLY A 34 0.65 -2.18 -14.73
CA GLY A 34 -0.77 -2.49 -14.88
C GLY A 34 -1.22 -3.72 -14.09
N ALA A 35 -0.50 -4.09 -13.03
CA ALA A 35 -0.84 -5.25 -12.20
C ALA A 35 -2.13 -5.03 -11.41
N PHE A 36 -2.43 -3.79 -11.01
CA PHE A 36 -3.73 -3.42 -10.44
C PHE A 36 -4.77 -3.32 -11.55
N ARG A 37 -5.38 -4.45 -11.87
CA ARG A 37 -6.45 -4.58 -12.85
C ARG A 37 -7.45 -5.64 -12.40
N PRO A 38 -8.68 -5.65 -12.95
CA PRO A 38 -9.66 -6.67 -12.60
C PRO A 38 -9.12 -8.09 -12.79
N GLU A 39 -9.61 -9.02 -11.97
CA GLU A 39 -9.16 -10.42 -11.89
C GLU A 39 -7.74 -10.65 -11.32
N THR A 40 -6.96 -9.60 -11.05
CA THR A 40 -5.72 -9.75 -10.27
C THR A 40 -6.06 -10.12 -8.81
N VAL A 41 -5.35 -11.11 -8.26
CA VAL A 41 -5.43 -11.44 -6.83
C VAL A 41 -4.25 -10.79 -6.11
N LEU A 42 -4.55 -9.98 -5.09
CA LEU A 42 -3.59 -9.43 -4.15
C LEU A 42 -3.62 -10.25 -2.86
N GLU A 43 -2.45 -10.72 -2.42
CA GLU A 43 -2.28 -11.38 -1.12
C GLU A 43 -1.44 -10.48 -0.20
N LEU A 44 -1.92 -10.25 1.01
CA LEU A 44 -1.18 -9.58 2.07
C LEU A 44 -0.95 -10.57 3.20
N THR A 45 0.30 -10.72 3.57
CA THR A 45 0.72 -11.63 4.64
C THR A 45 1.46 -10.86 5.72
N VAL A 46 0.94 -10.93 6.94
CA VAL A 46 1.57 -10.37 8.14
C VAL A 46 2.14 -11.51 8.95
N LYS A 47 3.45 -11.46 9.20
CA LYS A 47 4.16 -12.41 10.06
C LYS A 47 4.57 -11.68 11.33
N THR A 48 4.13 -12.18 12.48
CA THR A 48 4.44 -11.59 13.76
C THR A 48 5.74 -12.18 14.33
N PRO A 49 6.44 -11.47 15.24
CA PRO A 49 7.69 -11.96 15.81
C PRO A 49 7.58 -13.28 16.59
N ASP A 50 6.40 -13.57 17.15
CA ASP A 50 6.06 -14.82 17.82
C ASP A 50 5.72 -15.97 16.85
N GLY A 51 5.89 -15.76 15.54
CA GLY A 51 5.77 -16.80 14.52
C GLY A 51 4.35 -17.06 14.03
N ARG A 52 3.36 -16.25 14.43
CA ARG A 52 2.01 -16.32 13.85
C ARG A 52 1.99 -15.66 12.48
N GLU A 53 1.15 -16.20 11.61
CA GLU A 53 0.97 -15.70 10.25
C GLU A 53 -0.51 -15.45 9.99
N MET A 54 -0.81 -14.28 9.45
CA MET A 54 -2.15 -13.91 9.00
C MET A 54 -2.05 -13.48 7.55
N ALA A 55 -2.79 -14.18 6.68
CA ALA A 55 -2.90 -13.85 5.27
C ALA A 55 -4.33 -13.39 4.96
N ALA A 56 -4.43 -12.43 4.05
CA ALA A 56 -5.69 -12.00 3.45
C ALA A 56 -5.51 -11.93 1.93
N ASN A 57 -6.50 -12.42 1.20
CA ASN A 57 -6.53 -12.38 -0.27
C ASN A 57 -7.73 -11.55 -0.72
N MET A 58 -7.52 -10.69 -1.71
CA MET A 58 -8.58 -9.99 -2.39
C MET A 58 -8.41 -10.10 -3.90
N LYS A 59 -9.52 -10.38 -4.60
CA LYS A 59 -9.56 -10.20 -6.06
C LYS A 59 -9.92 -8.74 -6.31
N ILE A 60 -9.11 -8.08 -7.13
CA ILE A 60 -9.31 -6.68 -7.50
C ILE A 60 -10.52 -6.59 -8.43
N MET A 61 -11.46 -5.74 -8.06
CA MET A 61 -12.61 -5.37 -8.88
C MET A 61 -12.38 -4.00 -9.53
N ALA A 62 -13.24 -3.63 -10.48
CA ALA A 62 -13.11 -2.37 -11.21
C ALA A 62 -13.25 -1.16 -10.27
N GLU A 63 -14.11 -1.28 -9.25
CA GLU A 63 -14.39 -0.27 -8.24
C GLU A 63 -13.21 -0.03 -7.29
N ASP A 64 -12.28 -0.99 -7.18
CA ASP A 64 -11.12 -0.91 -6.29
C ASP A 64 -9.94 -0.14 -6.92
N LEU A 65 -9.93 0.01 -8.25
CA LEU A 65 -8.79 0.55 -8.99
C LEU A 65 -8.46 1.98 -8.57
N GLU A 66 -9.49 2.81 -8.37
CA GLU A 66 -9.31 4.21 -7.94
C GLU A 66 -8.63 4.29 -6.57
N LEU A 67 -9.03 3.43 -5.63
CA LEU A 67 -8.41 3.36 -4.31
C LEU A 67 -6.96 2.88 -4.39
N LEU A 68 -6.69 1.85 -5.20
CA LEU A 68 -5.34 1.31 -5.38
C LEU A 68 -4.40 2.32 -6.03
N GLU A 69 -4.88 3.09 -7.01
CA GLU A 69 -4.13 4.19 -7.60
C GLU A 69 -3.84 5.29 -6.57
N GLN A 70 -4.79 5.65 -5.71
CA GLN A 70 -4.57 6.62 -4.64
C GLN A 70 -3.55 6.15 -3.62
N LEU A 71 -3.53 4.87 -3.26
CA LEU A 71 -2.54 4.29 -2.35
C LEU A 71 -1.12 4.34 -2.93
N VAL A 72 -0.98 4.09 -4.23
CA VAL A 72 0.31 4.18 -4.93
C VAL A 72 0.73 5.65 -5.13
N SER A 73 -0.24 6.52 -5.38
CA SER A 73 -0.06 7.93 -5.67
C SER A 73 -0.20 8.85 -4.47
N MET A 74 -0.17 8.33 -3.23
CA MET A 74 0.14 9.12 -2.03
C MET A 74 1.54 9.70 -2.19
N LYS A 75 1.57 10.77 -2.97
CA LYS A 75 2.72 11.52 -3.43
C LYS A 75 3.42 12.11 -2.22
N GLN A 76 4.72 12.30 -2.45
CA GLN A 76 5.70 12.87 -1.55
C GLN A 76 5.21 14.15 -0.88
#